data_AF-A0A2E4N535-F1
#
_entry.id   AF-A0A2E4N535-F1
#
_cell.length_a   1.000
_cell.length_b   1.000
_cell.length_c   1.000
_cell.angle_alpha   90.00
_cell.angle_beta   90.00
_cell.angle_gamma   90.00
#
_symmetry.space_group_name_H-M   'P 1'
#
loop_
_entity.id
_entity.type
_entity.pdbx_description
1 polymer ?
#
loop_
_entity_poly.entity_id
_entity_poly.type
_entity_poly.pdbx_seq_one_letter_code
_entity_poly.pdbx_strand_id
1 'polypeptide(L)'
;MGAGPELARRYPENEVAVREALASRLGIEADGLLITAGADDAIDRVFRLWGGRGRSLVVPDPTFQMIPAFAGMSGTEVRRVGDMWLQFPLEEVLAAIDSSTGVVAIVSPNNPSGAVASRADIEMVSNEIPNDSVVLLDAAYVEFADHDLTEFALSLPNVIVTRTLSKAWGLAGLRVGYAASRSENIRSLSEIGSPYPVSSVALALAAEELQTGEALMTSYTARVREERSRLETTLKRLGLEALPSQGNFVFAGTDRAAWIRSALGSIGVQVRVLESWPDGIRVTCPGDEKDFLRLEAALNTVLVPEALLFDMDGVLADVSESYRAAIRETVTSFGAEVTDDEIDARKAAGNANDDWALSRAILSDKGIRKSLPEVVERFEMIYQGSDTRRGLRERERLLATPDLLEGLAQRFALGIVTGRPYADAQRFLEEQGIARFFSTVVAREDAPSKPDPAPVELALARLGASSAWMLGDTPDDLLAAREAGVLPIAMAPPGAGPRLTEGLLAANPAAVINSPSEIKGYLQ
;
A
#
# COMPACT_ATOMS: atom_id res chain seq x y z
N MET A 1 -15.08 -25.21 24.83
CA MET A 1 -14.17 -26.36 24.62
C MET A 1 -13.12 -25.89 23.64
N GLY A 2 -11.84 -25.85 24.01
CA GLY A 2 -10.80 -25.23 23.18
C GLY A 2 -10.67 -25.93 21.82
N ALA A 3 -10.39 -25.15 20.77
CA ALA A 3 -10.14 -25.67 19.43
C ALA A 3 -8.87 -26.53 19.42
N GLY A 4 -9.03 -27.85 19.51
CA GLY A 4 -7.93 -28.82 19.50
C GLY A 4 -7.89 -29.66 18.23
N PRO A 5 -6.80 -30.40 17.97
CA PRO A 5 -6.67 -31.30 16.81
C PRO A 5 -7.79 -32.34 16.68
N GLU A 6 -8.47 -32.65 17.78
CA GLU A 6 -9.60 -33.59 17.80
C GLU A 6 -10.77 -33.11 16.92
N LEU A 7 -11.01 -31.80 16.83
CA LEU A 7 -12.06 -31.24 15.95
C LEU A 7 -11.78 -31.51 14.47
N ALA A 8 -10.51 -31.64 14.09
CA ALA A 8 -10.11 -31.91 12.71
C ALA A 8 -10.23 -33.39 12.31
N ARG A 9 -10.53 -34.29 13.26
CA ARG A 9 -10.65 -35.74 13.01
C ARG A 9 -12.04 -36.19 12.58
N ARG A 10 -13.05 -35.30 12.64
CA ARG A 10 -14.46 -35.59 12.31
C ARG A 10 -15.00 -34.59 11.30
N TYR A 11 -16.07 -34.98 10.61
CA TYR A 11 -16.88 -34.05 9.82
C TYR A 11 -17.44 -32.93 10.73
N PRO A 12 -17.75 -31.74 10.16
CA PRO A 12 -18.26 -30.61 10.93
C PRO A 12 -19.54 -30.91 11.71
N GLU A 13 -19.49 -30.70 13.04
CA GLU A 13 -20.67 -30.80 13.94
C GLU A 13 -21.11 -29.42 14.47
N ASN A 14 -20.22 -28.42 14.49
CA ASN A 14 -20.46 -27.09 15.08
C ASN A 14 -21.29 -26.15 14.21
N GLU A 15 -21.68 -26.56 13.00
CA GLU A 15 -22.45 -25.73 12.08
C GLU A 15 -23.80 -25.30 12.69
N VAL A 16 -24.46 -26.20 13.43
CA VAL A 16 -25.73 -25.92 14.11
C VAL A 16 -25.60 -24.76 15.09
N ALA A 17 -24.56 -24.77 15.93
CA ALA A 17 -24.35 -23.73 16.94
C ALA A 17 -24.06 -22.36 16.29
N VAL A 18 -23.26 -22.33 15.22
CA VAL A 18 -23.00 -21.09 14.45
C VAL A 18 -24.31 -20.57 13.83
N ARG A 19 -25.09 -21.46 13.22
CA ARG A 19 -26.35 -21.11 12.56
C ARG A 19 -27.37 -20.58 13.55
N GLU A 20 -27.54 -21.22 14.70
CA GLU A 20 -28.45 -20.76 15.76
C GLU A 20 -28.04 -19.41 16.34
N ALA A 21 -26.74 -19.19 16.58
CA ALA A 21 -26.24 -17.90 17.06
C ALA A 21 -26.50 -16.77 16.06
N LEU A 22 -26.27 -17.02 14.77
CA LEU A 22 -26.57 -16.06 13.70
C LEU A 22 -28.07 -15.83 13.53
N ALA A 23 -28.89 -16.89 13.60
CA ALA A 23 -30.35 -16.81 13.50
C ALA A 23 -30.92 -15.90 14.59
N SER A 24 -30.48 -16.13 15.84
CA SER A 24 -30.87 -15.32 16.98
C SER A 24 -30.44 -13.86 16.82
N ARG A 25 -29.25 -13.59 16.28
CA ARG A 25 -28.76 -12.24 16.02
C ARG A 25 -29.60 -11.50 14.98
N LEU A 26 -30.07 -12.21 13.95
CA LEU A 26 -30.86 -11.66 12.85
C LEU A 26 -32.37 -11.63 13.14
N GLY A 27 -32.83 -12.26 14.23
CA GLY A 27 -34.26 -12.36 14.56
C GLY A 27 -35.04 -13.25 13.60
N ILE A 28 -34.41 -14.27 13.02
CA ILE A 28 -35.04 -15.23 12.11
C ILE A 28 -34.88 -16.68 12.60
N GLU A 29 -35.63 -17.59 11.99
CA GLU A 29 -35.49 -19.03 12.23
C GLU A 29 -34.21 -19.58 11.60
N ALA A 30 -33.64 -20.62 12.20
CA ALA A 30 -32.36 -21.20 11.76
C ALA A 30 -32.43 -21.84 10.36
N ASP A 31 -33.61 -22.20 9.87
CA ASP A 31 -33.80 -22.73 8.51
C ASP A 31 -33.80 -21.63 7.43
N GLY A 32 -33.81 -20.36 7.84
CA GLY A 32 -33.57 -19.18 7.02
C GLY A 32 -32.08 -18.82 6.86
N LEU A 33 -31.17 -19.71 7.26
CA LEU A 33 -29.71 -19.51 7.16
C LEU A 33 -28.98 -20.69 6.52
N LEU A 34 -28.00 -20.37 5.67
CA LEU A 34 -27.00 -21.30 5.13
C LEU A 34 -25.60 -20.83 5.49
N ILE A 35 -24.83 -21.66 6.19
CA ILE A 35 -23.41 -21.39 6.46
C ILE A 35 -22.59 -21.70 5.21
N THR A 36 -21.65 -20.81 4.87
CA THR A 36 -20.89 -20.86 3.61
C THR A 36 -19.41 -20.55 3.83
N ALA A 37 -18.57 -20.95 2.86
CA ALA A 37 -17.12 -20.70 2.86
C ALA A 37 -16.79 -19.22 2.56
N GLY A 38 -17.18 -18.34 3.48
CA GLY A 38 -17.24 -16.89 3.24
C GLY A 38 -18.45 -16.52 2.37
N ALA A 39 -18.69 -15.21 2.21
CA ALA A 39 -19.79 -14.73 1.37
C ALA A 39 -19.63 -15.14 -0.12
N ASP A 40 -18.39 -15.34 -0.58
CA ASP A 40 -18.09 -15.77 -1.94
C ASP A 40 -18.79 -17.10 -2.33
N ASP A 41 -18.84 -18.08 -1.43
CA ASP A 41 -19.53 -19.37 -1.66
C ASP A 41 -21.05 -19.17 -1.75
N ALA A 42 -21.63 -18.29 -0.94
CA ALA A 42 -23.05 -17.93 -1.08
C ALA A 42 -23.35 -17.28 -2.44
N ILE A 43 -22.49 -16.34 -2.88
CA ILE A 43 -22.65 -15.65 -4.17
C ILE A 43 -22.51 -16.64 -5.34
N ASP A 44 -21.55 -17.55 -5.31
CA ASP A 44 -21.39 -18.60 -6.33
C ASP A 44 -22.66 -19.46 -6.43
N ARG A 45 -23.22 -19.89 -5.29
CA ARG A 45 -24.46 -20.69 -5.25
C ARG A 45 -25.65 -19.95 -5.83
N VAL A 46 -25.78 -18.64 -5.56
CA VAL A 46 -26.83 -17.80 -6.16
C VAL A 46 -26.75 -17.82 -7.69
N PHE A 47 -25.56 -17.63 -8.26
CA PHE A 47 -25.40 -17.63 -9.72
C PHE A 47 -25.57 -19.00 -10.36
N ARG A 48 -25.24 -20.09 -9.66
CA ARG A 48 -25.52 -21.46 -10.14
C ARG A 48 -27.01 -21.78 -10.18
N LEU A 49 -27.82 -21.12 -9.33
CA LEU A 49 -29.24 -21.43 -9.17
C LEU A 49 -30.13 -20.49 -9.99
N TRP A 50 -29.91 -19.17 -9.91
CA TRP A 50 -30.75 -18.16 -10.59
C TRP A 50 -30.08 -17.53 -11.82
N GLY A 51 -28.77 -17.70 -11.96
CA GLY A 51 -28.02 -17.32 -13.15
C GLY A 51 -28.01 -18.43 -14.21
N GLY A 52 -26.93 -18.48 -14.97
CA GLY A 52 -26.72 -19.45 -16.04
C GLY A 52 -26.99 -18.90 -17.44
N ARG A 53 -26.80 -19.76 -18.43
CA ARG A 53 -27.00 -19.41 -19.84
C ARG A 53 -28.43 -18.94 -20.11
N GLY A 54 -28.56 -17.81 -20.79
CA GLY A 54 -29.86 -17.20 -21.09
C GLY A 54 -30.44 -16.37 -19.94
N ARG A 55 -29.73 -16.29 -18.82
CA ARG A 55 -30.03 -15.38 -17.71
C ARG A 55 -29.02 -14.24 -17.67
N SER A 56 -29.45 -13.10 -17.15
CA SER A 56 -28.60 -11.93 -16.96
C SER A 56 -28.49 -11.51 -15.49
N LEU A 57 -27.35 -10.92 -15.16
CA LEU A 57 -27.06 -10.17 -13.96
C LEU A 57 -27.20 -8.68 -14.29
N VAL A 58 -28.03 -7.94 -13.57
CA VAL A 58 -27.97 -6.48 -13.54
C VAL A 58 -27.20 -6.04 -12.29
N VAL A 59 -26.14 -5.25 -12.47
CA VAL A 59 -25.30 -4.80 -11.36
C VAL A 59 -24.74 -3.41 -11.60
N PRO A 60 -24.77 -2.51 -10.59
CA PRO A 60 -24.09 -1.23 -10.68
C PRO A 60 -22.57 -1.33 -10.89
N ASP A 61 -21.96 -0.34 -11.53
CA ASP A 61 -20.49 -0.23 -11.64
C ASP A 61 -20.00 1.11 -11.02
N PRO A 62 -18.95 1.13 -10.20
CA PRO A 62 -18.12 0.00 -9.76
C PRO A 62 -18.80 -0.88 -8.70
N THR A 63 -18.39 -2.14 -8.60
CA THR A 63 -18.86 -3.07 -7.56
C THR A 63 -17.81 -4.12 -7.18
N PHE A 64 -18.16 -5.02 -6.25
CA PHE A 64 -17.27 -6.08 -5.81
C PHE A 64 -17.00 -7.05 -6.96
N GLN A 65 -15.75 -7.08 -7.43
CA GLN A 65 -15.31 -7.80 -8.63
C GLN A 65 -15.69 -9.29 -8.71
N MET A 66 -15.93 -9.95 -7.57
CA MET A 66 -16.30 -11.36 -7.55
C MET A 66 -17.74 -11.61 -8.03
N ILE A 67 -18.66 -10.64 -7.86
CA ILE A 67 -20.04 -10.78 -8.32
C ILE A 67 -20.11 -11.01 -9.84
N PRO A 68 -19.57 -10.12 -10.70
CA PRO A 68 -19.54 -10.38 -12.14
C PRO A 68 -18.65 -11.57 -12.51
N ALA A 69 -17.65 -11.93 -11.70
CA ALA A 69 -16.83 -13.12 -11.93
C ALA A 69 -17.63 -14.43 -11.74
N PHE A 70 -18.39 -14.56 -10.66
CA PHE A 70 -19.27 -15.72 -10.41
C PHE A 70 -20.42 -15.80 -11.43
N ALA A 71 -20.97 -14.66 -11.83
CA ALA A 71 -21.91 -14.58 -12.95
C ALA A 71 -21.29 -15.13 -14.25
N GLY A 72 -20.08 -14.69 -14.60
CA GLY A 72 -19.35 -15.18 -15.76
C GLY A 72 -19.05 -16.68 -15.71
N MET A 73 -18.64 -17.21 -14.55
CA MET A 73 -18.35 -18.64 -14.36
C MET A 73 -19.57 -19.55 -14.52
N SER A 74 -20.77 -19.06 -14.21
CA SER A 74 -22.03 -19.78 -14.47
C SER A 74 -22.54 -19.62 -15.91
N GLY A 75 -21.94 -18.74 -16.70
CA GLY A 75 -22.41 -18.38 -18.05
C GLY A 75 -23.57 -17.38 -18.07
N THR A 76 -23.78 -16.66 -16.97
CA THR A 76 -24.74 -15.55 -16.85
C THR A 76 -24.20 -14.34 -17.61
N GLU A 77 -25.05 -13.68 -18.39
CA GLU A 77 -24.71 -12.40 -19.04
C GLU A 77 -24.58 -11.28 -17.99
N VAL A 78 -23.48 -10.53 -18.00
CA VAL A 78 -23.26 -9.42 -17.05
C VAL A 78 -23.64 -8.09 -17.67
N ARG A 79 -24.65 -7.42 -17.11
CA ARG A 79 -25.07 -6.07 -17.48
C ARG A 79 -24.65 -5.09 -16.39
N ARG A 80 -23.57 -4.36 -16.66
CA ARG A 80 -23.09 -3.27 -15.81
C ARG A 80 -23.86 -1.99 -16.12
N VAL A 81 -24.36 -1.31 -15.09
CA VAL A 81 -25.25 -0.14 -15.24
C VAL A 81 -24.91 0.97 -14.25
N GLY A 82 -25.26 2.21 -14.60
CA GLY A 82 -25.17 3.36 -13.68
C GLY A 82 -23.76 3.66 -13.14
N ASP A 83 -23.68 4.69 -12.31
CA ASP A 83 -22.47 5.09 -11.58
C ASP A 83 -22.69 4.86 -10.07
N MET A 84 -21.97 3.90 -9.50
CA MET A 84 -22.03 3.51 -8.10
C MET A 84 -20.98 4.20 -7.21
N TRP A 85 -20.35 5.30 -7.66
CA TRP A 85 -19.35 6.01 -6.84
C TRP A 85 -19.96 6.76 -5.66
N LEU A 86 -21.11 7.41 -5.82
CA LEU A 86 -21.70 8.28 -4.78
C LEU A 86 -22.98 7.72 -4.15
N GLN A 87 -23.83 7.09 -4.94
CA GLN A 87 -25.14 6.60 -4.51
C GLN A 87 -25.59 5.43 -5.39
N PHE A 88 -26.62 4.71 -4.94
CA PHE A 88 -27.19 3.61 -5.72
C PHE A 88 -27.93 4.14 -6.97
N PRO A 89 -27.55 3.72 -8.19
CA PRO A 89 -28.14 4.22 -9.44
C PRO A 89 -29.45 3.48 -9.77
N LEU A 90 -30.51 3.76 -9.00
CA LEU A 90 -31.76 3.03 -9.07
C LEU A 90 -32.40 3.07 -10.47
N GLU A 91 -32.44 4.24 -11.12
CA GLU A 91 -33.11 4.40 -12.42
C GLU A 91 -32.46 3.54 -13.51
N GLU A 92 -31.12 3.53 -13.56
CA GLU A 92 -30.35 2.73 -14.51
C GLU A 92 -30.44 1.24 -14.22
N VAL A 93 -30.52 0.85 -12.94
CA VAL A 93 -30.77 -0.54 -12.54
C VAL A 93 -32.15 -0.99 -13.03
N LEU A 94 -33.20 -0.23 -12.74
CA LEU A 94 -34.57 -0.59 -13.15
C LEU A 94 -34.71 -0.65 -14.68
N ALA A 95 -34.08 0.28 -15.40
CA ALA A 95 -34.13 0.31 -16.86
C ALA A 95 -33.46 -0.90 -17.55
N ALA A 96 -32.56 -1.61 -16.86
CA ALA A 96 -31.85 -2.77 -17.41
C ALA A 96 -32.49 -4.12 -17.05
N ILE A 97 -33.51 -4.12 -16.19
CA ILE A 97 -34.29 -5.31 -15.84
C ILE A 97 -35.17 -5.69 -17.04
N ASP A 98 -35.14 -6.96 -17.40
CA ASP A 98 -36.01 -7.56 -18.42
C ASP A 98 -36.38 -9.01 -18.06
N SER A 99 -37.10 -9.69 -18.95
CA SER A 99 -37.52 -11.10 -18.74
C SER A 99 -36.38 -12.11 -18.62
N SER A 100 -35.14 -11.76 -19.02
CA SER A 100 -33.96 -12.62 -18.86
C SER A 100 -33.23 -12.38 -17.55
N THR A 101 -33.53 -11.30 -16.84
CA THR A 101 -32.85 -10.92 -15.60
C THR A 101 -33.08 -12.00 -14.55
N GLY A 102 -32.01 -12.68 -14.12
CA GLY A 102 -32.07 -13.71 -13.08
C GLY A 102 -31.57 -13.26 -11.73
N VAL A 103 -30.63 -12.32 -11.72
CA VAL A 103 -30.08 -11.74 -10.49
C VAL A 103 -29.96 -10.23 -10.67
N VAL A 104 -30.43 -9.46 -9.70
CA VAL A 104 -30.01 -8.06 -9.53
C VAL A 104 -29.14 -7.99 -8.28
N ALA A 105 -27.89 -7.55 -8.43
CA ALA A 105 -26.96 -7.47 -7.30
C ALA A 105 -26.89 -6.06 -6.73
N ILE A 106 -27.07 -5.96 -5.41
CA ILE A 106 -26.94 -4.75 -4.61
C ILE A 106 -25.83 -5.01 -3.59
N VAL A 107 -24.73 -4.29 -3.66
CA VAL A 107 -23.67 -4.34 -2.63
C VAL A 107 -23.82 -3.09 -1.77
N SER A 108 -24.11 -3.26 -0.49
CA SER A 108 -24.40 -2.14 0.41
C SER A 108 -23.92 -2.43 1.84
N PRO A 109 -22.90 -1.71 2.34
CA PRO A 109 -22.06 -0.73 1.65
C PRO A 109 -21.26 -1.31 0.47
N ASN A 110 -21.19 -0.57 -0.64
CA ASN A 110 -20.53 -0.98 -1.87
C ASN A 110 -19.01 -1.03 -1.69
N ASN A 111 -18.38 -2.02 -2.31
CA ASN A 111 -16.93 -2.07 -2.49
C ASN A 111 -16.66 -1.92 -3.99
N PRO A 112 -15.98 -0.86 -4.46
CA PRO A 112 -15.00 -0.07 -3.70
C PRO A 112 -15.46 1.31 -3.21
N SER A 113 -16.64 1.79 -3.58
CA SER A 113 -16.99 3.19 -3.36
C SER A 113 -17.34 3.54 -1.91
N GLY A 114 -17.89 2.58 -1.16
CA GLY A 114 -18.43 2.81 0.19
C GLY A 114 -19.87 3.35 0.20
N ALA A 115 -20.44 3.66 -0.96
CA ALA A 115 -21.83 4.12 -1.11
C ALA A 115 -22.84 3.05 -0.67
N VAL A 116 -24.04 3.45 -0.29
CA VAL A 116 -25.09 2.56 0.20
C VAL A 116 -26.35 2.65 -0.66
N ALA A 117 -27.05 1.53 -0.77
CA ALA A 117 -28.45 1.51 -1.21
C ALA A 117 -29.37 1.84 -0.03
N SER A 118 -30.43 2.60 -0.30
CA SER A 118 -31.49 2.89 0.65
C SER A 118 -32.50 1.75 0.73
N ARG A 119 -33.36 1.81 1.76
CA ARG A 119 -34.49 0.90 1.91
C ARG A 119 -35.42 0.92 0.67
N ALA A 120 -35.69 2.12 0.16
CA ALA A 120 -36.58 2.31 -1.00
C ALA A 120 -35.99 1.70 -2.27
N ASP A 121 -34.67 1.77 -2.45
CA ASP A 121 -33.98 1.17 -3.59
C ASP A 121 -34.16 -0.35 -3.60
N ILE A 122 -33.93 -1.01 -2.45
CA ILE A 122 -34.09 -2.45 -2.30
C ILE A 122 -35.55 -2.86 -2.56
N GLU A 123 -36.50 -2.10 -2.02
CA GLU A 123 -37.94 -2.36 -2.22
C GLU A 123 -38.35 -2.26 -3.68
N MET A 124 -37.94 -1.19 -4.37
CA MET A 124 -38.28 -0.98 -5.78
C MET A 124 -37.67 -2.05 -6.68
N VAL A 125 -36.39 -2.41 -6.48
CA VAL A 125 -35.76 -3.50 -7.23
C VAL A 125 -36.47 -4.83 -6.95
N SER A 126 -36.77 -5.14 -5.69
CA SER A 126 -37.48 -6.37 -5.30
C SER A 126 -38.86 -6.49 -5.97
N ASN A 127 -39.57 -5.37 -6.17
CA ASN A 127 -40.89 -5.35 -6.81
C ASN A 127 -40.84 -5.47 -8.34
N GLU A 128 -39.76 -5.01 -8.99
CA GLU A 128 -39.68 -4.91 -10.46
C GLU A 128 -39.01 -6.14 -11.12
N ILE A 129 -38.27 -6.96 -10.37
CA ILE A 129 -37.62 -8.15 -10.96
C ILE A 129 -38.63 -9.25 -11.32
N PRO A 130 -38.31 -10.12 -12.31
CA PRO A 130 -39.17 -11.26 -12.65
C PRO A 130 -39.37 -12.22 -11.46
N ASN A 131 -40.52 -12.91 -11.45
CA ASN A 131 -40.88 -13.85 -10.37
C ASN A 131 -39.92 -15.03 -10.19
N ASP A 132 -39.14 -15.38 -11.21
CA ASP A 132 -38.16 -16.47 -11.19
C ASP A 132 -36.73 -15.98 -10.89
N SER A 133 -36.61 -14.78 -10.33
CA SER A 133 -35.35 -14.06 -10.12
C SER A 133 -35.18 -13.64 -8.67
N VAL A 134 -33.96 -13.26 -8.31
CA VAL A 134 -33.62 -12.82 -6.94
C VAL A 134 -32.85 -11.52 -6.92
N VAL A 135 -33.03 -10.76 -5.84
CA VAL A 135 -32.12 -9.70 -5.44
C VAL A 135 -31.03 -10.31 -4.57
N LEU A 136 -29.79 -10.19 -4.99
CA LEU A 136 -28.62 -10.52 -4.17
C LEU A 136 -28.19 -9.25 -3.43
N LEU A 137 -28.44 -9.18 -2.12
CA LEU A 137 -27.95 -8.11 -1.25
C LEU A 137 -26.65 -8.55 -0.56
N ASP A 138 -25.50 -8.10 -1.06
CA ASP A 138 -24.22 -8.32 -0.38
C ASP A 138 -23.99 -7.25 0.70
N ALA A 139 -24.11 -7.69 1.95
CA ALA A 139 -24.00 -6.89 3.15
C ALA A 139 -22.69 -7.14 3.91
N ALA A 140 -21.59 -7.46 3.20
CA ALA A 140 -20.29 -7.78 3.80
C ALA A 140 -19.69 -6.69 4.72
N TYR A 141 -20.13 -5.43 4.59
CA TYR A 141 -19.63 -4.28 5.36
C TYR A 141 -20.69 -3.65 6.28
N VAL A 142 -21.85 -4.27 6.43
CA VAL A 142 -23.01 -3.64 7.07
C VAL A 142 -22.79 -3.31 8.55
N GLU A 143 -21.91 -4.02 9.27
CA GLU A 143 -21.57 -3.67 10.65
C GLU A 143 -20.90 -2.28 10.76
N PHE A 144 -20.30 -1.76 9.67
CA PHE A 144 -19.73 -0.41 9.63
C PHE A 144 -20.73 0.66 9.15
N ALA A 145 -21.90 0.25 8.67
CA ALA A 145 -22.93 1.13 8.12
C ALA A 145 -23.75 1.81 9.21
N ASP A 146 -24.27 2.99 8.91
CA ASP A 146 -25.10 3.76 9.85
C ASP A 146 -26.44 3.04 10.12
N HIS A 147 -26.94 2.32 9.11
CA HIS A 147 -28.17 1.55 9.18
C HIS A 147 -27.97 0.14 8.63
N ASP A 148 -28.36 -0.87 9.40
CA ASP A 148 -28.43 -2.26 8.94
C ASP A 148 -29.82 -2.52 8.34
N LEU A 149 -29.89 -2.72 7.02
CA LEU A 149 -31.13 -2.99 6.30
C LEU A 149 -31.47 -4.48 6.20
N THR A 150 -30.71 -5.36 6.87
CA THR A 150 -30.86 -6.81 6.75
C THR A 150 -32.24 -7.29 7.21
N GLU A 151 -32.76 -6.79 8.33
CA GLU A 151 -34.09 -7.16 8.82
C GLU A 151 -35.19 -6.84 7.78
N PHE A 152 -35.12 -5.64 7.20
CA PHE A 152 -36.03 -5.24 6.13
C PHE A 152 -35.87 -6.12 4.89
N ALA A 153 -34.64 -6.34 4.43
CA ALA A 153 -34.37 -7.17 3.27
C ALA A 153 -34.92 -8.59 3.44
N LEU A 154 -34.79 -9.19 4.64
CA LEU A 154 -35.31 -10.52 4.95
C LEU A 154 -36.84 -10.59 5.00
N SER A 155 -37.53 -9.47 5.12
CA SER A 155 -39.01 -9.43 5.01
C SER A 155 -39.48 -9.66 3.57
N LEU A 156 -38.64 -9.35 2.57
CA LEU A 156 -38.95 -9.47 1.15
C LEU A 156 -38.71 -10.91 0.66
N PRO A 157 -39.60 -11.47 -0.17
CA PRO A 157 -39.58 -12.90 -0.49
C PRO A 157 -38.49 -13.34 -1.46
N ASN A 158 -37.99 -12.43 -2.29
CA ASN A 158 -37.03 -12.67 -3.36
C ASN A 158 -35.66 -12.05 -3.09
N VAL A 159 -35.38 -11.66 -1.84
CA VAL A 159 -34.07 -11.11 -1.44
C VAL A 159 -33.25 -12.17 -0.72
N ILE A 160 -32.01 -12.33 -1.16
CA ILE A 160 -30.99 -13.17 -0.52
C ILE A 160 -29.89 -12.25 -0.01
N VAL A 161 -29.70 -12.24 1.31
CA VAL A 161 -28.67 -11.43 1.95
C VAL A 161 -27.43 -12.28 2.16
N THR A 162 -26.26 -11.82 1.72
CA THR A 162 -24.97 -12.44 2.06
C THR A 162 -24.21 -11.61 3.08
N ARG A 163 -23.63 -12.27 4.08
CA ARG A 163 -22.82 -11.63 5.13
C ARG A 163 -21.59 -12.46 5.45
N THR A 164 -20.65 -11.87 6.19
CA THR A 164 -19.36 -12.49 6.47
C THR A 164 -18.84 -12.20 7.87
N LEU A 165 -18.07 -13.13 8.43
CA LEU A 165 -17.27 -12.89 9.63
C LEU A 165 -15.86 -12.33 9.29
N SER A 166 -15.57 -12.06 8.01
CA SER A 166 -14.23 -11.66 7.57
C SER A 166 -13.85 -10.21 7.92
N LYS A 167 -14.83 -9.34 8.18
CA LYS A 167 -14.61 -7.89 8.29
C LYS A 167 -14.69 -7.45 9.75
N ALA A 168 -15.85 -7.00 10.21
CA ALA A 168 -16.04 -6.48 11.57
C ALA A 168 -15.70 -7.50 12.67
N TRP A 169 -15.93 -8.79 12.41
CA TRP A 169 -15.59 -9.87 13.34
C TRP A 169 -14.12 -10.28 13.31
N GLY A 170 -13.30 -9.78 12.37
CA GLY A 170 -11.85 -10.06 12.33
C GLY A 170 -11.48 -11.50 11.94
N LEU A 171 -12.42 -12.33 11.47
CA LEU A 171 -12.22 -13.75 11.20
C LEU A 171 -11.95 -14.08 9.72
N ALA A 172 -11.26 -13.19 8.98
CA ALA A 172 -11.03 -13.34 7.54
C ALA A 172 -10.37 -14.68 7.17
N GLY A 173 -9.41 -15.13 7.99
CA GLY A 173 -8.67 -16.38 7.79
C GLY A 173 -9.51 -17.64 8.01
N LEU A 174 -10.66 -17.56 8.70
CA LEU A 174 -11.52 -18.72 8.97
C LEU A 174 -12.42 -19.08 7.80
N ARG A 175 -12.59 -18.18 6.83
CA ARG A 175 -13.46 -18.37 5.66
C ARG A 175 -14.89 -18.76 6.06
N VAL A 176 -15.49 -18.00 6.99
CA VAL A 176 -16.88 -18.21 7.42
C VAL A 176 -17.76 -17.05 6.97
N GLY A 177 -18.86 -17.39 6.30
CA GLY A 177 -19.92 -16.47 5.90
C GLY A 177 -21.26 -17.18 5.91
N TYR A 178 -22.30 -16.48 5.49
CA TYR A 178 -23.64 -17.06 5.42
C TYR A 178 -24.52 -16.34 4.40
N ALA A 179 -25.51 -17.07 3.91
CA ALA A 179 -26.68 -16.54 3.22
C ALA A 179 -27.89 -16.56 4.16
N ALA A 180 -28.68 -15.50 4.15
CA ALA A 180 -29.93 -15.39 4.89
C ALA A 180 -31.06 -15.01 3.91
N SER A 181 -32.19 -15.72 4.00
CA SER A 181 -33.38 -15.47 3.18
C SER A 181 -34.55 -16.27 3.75
N ARG A 182 -35.69 -16.31 3.04
CA ARG A 182 -36.77 -17.25 3.34
C ARG A 182 -36.28 -18.70 3.24
N SER A 183 -36.86 -19.56 4.07
CA SER A 183 -36.43 -20.95 4.23
C SER A 183 -36.53 -21.76 2.91
N GLU A 184 -37.43 -21.39 1.99
CA GLU A 184 -37.52 -21.98 0.65
C GLU A 184 -36.30 -21.65 -0.23
N ASN A 185 -35.83 -20.40 -0.20
CA ASN A 185 -34.65 -19.96 -0.94
C ASN A 185 -33.40 -20.63 -0.38
N ILE A 186 -33.30 -20.70 0.96
CA ILE A 186 -32.18 -21.33 1.65
C ILE A 186 -32.13 -22.85 1.40
N ARG A 187 -33.28 -23.52 1.39
CA ARG A 187 -33.36 -24.94 1.00
C ARG A 187 -32.82 -25.15 -0.41
N SER A 188 -33.25 -24.32 -1.36
CA SER A 188 -32.78 -24.40 -2.76
C SER A 188 -31.26 -24.14 -2.86
N LEU A 189 -30.73 -23.14 -2.13
CA LEU A 189 -29.30 -22.86 -2.08
C LEU A 189 -28.47 -24.00 -1.45
N SER A 190 -29.02 -24.68 -0.44
CA SER A 190 -28.35 -25.78 0.26
C SER A 190 -28.10 -27.01 -0.61
N GLU A 191 -28.91 -27.18 -1.66
CA GLU A 191 -28.78 -28.26 -2.64
C GLU A 191 -27.62 -28.05 -3.63
N ILE A 192 -27.07 -26.83 -3.68
CA ILE A 192 -26.01 -26.43 -4.62
C ILE A 192 -24.69 -26.24 -3.85
N GLY A 193 -23.63 -26.97 -4.21
CA GLY A 193 -22.28 -26.76 -3.66
C GLY A 193 -21.80 -27.89 -2.74
N SER A 194 -20.76 -27.64 -1.96
CA SER A 194 -20.22 -28.65 -1.02
C SER A 194 -21.17 -28.85 0.17
N PRO A 195 -21.41 -30.11 0.62
CA PRO A 195 -22.18 -30.39 1.83
C PRO A 195 -21.47 -29.95 3.11
N TYR A 196 -20.15 -29.76 3.07
CA TYR A 196 -19.35 -29.28 4.20
C TYR A 196 -18.39 -28.18 3.70
N PRO A 197 -18.90 -26.95 3.50
CA PRO A 197 -18.10 -25.87 2.92
C PRO A 197 -17.06 -25.31 3.89
N VAL A 198 -17.26 -25.47 5.21
CA VAL A 198 -16.42 -24.87 6.26
C VAL A 198 -15.86 -25.96 7.18
N SER A 199 -14.59 -25.82 7.56
CA SER A 199 -13.93 -26.76 8.46
C SER A 199 -14.47 -26.70 9.90
N SER A 200 -14.44 -27.83 10.61
CA SER A 200 -14.86 -27.93 12.02
C SER A 200 -14.10 -26.97 12.95
N VAL A 201 -12.82 -26.70 12.66
CA VAL A 201 -11.97 -25.77 13.42
C VAL A 201 -12.45 -24.34 13.24
N ALA A 202 -12.72 -23.93 11.99
CA ALA A 202 -13.23 -22.59 11.69
C ALA A 202 -14.62 -22.37 12.32
N LEU A 203 -15.51 -23.36 12.27
CA LEU A 203 -16.83 -23.27 12.90
C LEU A 203 -16.76 -23.19 14.42
N ALA A 204 -15.84 -23.92 15.06
CA ALA A 204 -15.66 -23.84 16.51
C ALA A 204 -15.25 -22.45 16.97
N LEU A 205 -14.25 -21.87 16.29
CA LEU A 205 -13.76 -20.51 16.59
C LEU A 205 -14.80 -19.45 16.26
N ALA A 206 -15.52 -19.59 15.15
CA ALA A 206 -16.63 -18.69 14.81
C ALA A 206 -17.76 -18.75 15.83
N ALA A 207 -18.12 -19.93 16.33
CA ALA A 207 -19.15 -20.07 17.38
C ALA A 207 -18.73 -19.39 18.69
N GLU A 208 -17.47 -19.54 19.09
CA GLU A 208 -16.92 -18.88 20.28
C GLU A 208 -16.93 -17.35 20.14
N GLU A 209 -16.49 -16.84 18.98
CA GLU A 209 -16.46 -15.41 18.69
C GLU A 209 -17.88 -14.81 18.64
N LEU A 210 -18.84 -15.50 18.02
CA LEU A 210 -20.23 -15.04 17.99
C LEU A 210 -20.87 -14.97 19.38
N GLN A 211 -20.44 -15.81 20.32
CA GLN A 211 -20.96 -15.83 21.69
C GLN A 211 -20.34 -14.77 22.59
N THR A 212 -19.07 -14.41 22.36
CA THR A 212 -18.27 -13.63 23.31
C THR A 212 -17.69 -12.33 22.75
N GLY A 213 -17.62 -12.20 21.43
CA GLY A 213 -16.93 -11.13 20.71
C GLY A 213 -17.77 -9.90 20.38
N GLU A 214 -19.07 -9.89 20.67
CA GLU A 214 -19.96 -8.79 20.26
C GLU A 214 -19.54 -7.41 20.80
N ALA A 215 -19.12 -7.34 22.07
CA ALA A 215 -18.64 -6.10 22.67
C ALA A 215 -17.35 -5.59 21.99
N LEU A 216 -16.45 -6.51 21.64
CA LEU A 216 -15.21 -6.18 20.94
C LEU A 216 -15.49 -5.71 19.51
N MET A 217 -16.35 -6.43 18.77
CA MET A 217 -16.78 -6.06 17.42
C MET A 217 -17.46 -4.68 17.40
N THR A 218 -18.31 -4.38 18.38
CA THR A 218 -18.99 -3.09 18.50
C THR A 218 -17.99 -1.95 18.78
N SER A 219 -17.04 -2.17 19.68
CA SER A 219 -15.96 -1.21 19.97
C SER A 219 -15.07 -0.97 18.74
N TYR A 220 -14.69 -2.05 18.04
CA TYR A 220 -13.88 -1.99 16.83
C TYR A 220 -14.58 -1.22 15.70
N THR A 221 -15.84 -1.53 15.43
CA THR A 221 -16.62 -0.86 14.38
C THR A 221 -16.84 0.62 14.68
N ALA A 222 -17.09 1.00 15.94
CA ALA A 222 -17.18 2.40 16.36
C ALA A 222 -15.88 3.17 16.10
N ARG A 223 -14.73 2.58 16.46
CA ARG A 223 -13.41 3.15 16.18
C ARG A 223 -13.16 3.31 14.68
N VAL A 224 -13.46 2.29 13.88
CA VAL A 224 -13.29 2.35 12.42
C VAL A 224 -14.16 3.46 11.80
N ARG A 225 -15.37 3.72 12.31
CA ARG A 225 -16.22 4.83 11.83
C ARG A 225 -15.59 6.20 12.13
N GLU A 226 -14.98 6.36 13.30
CA GLU A 226 -14.23 7.57 13.66
C GLU A 226 -12.99 7.75 12.76
N GLU A 227 -12.18 6.70 12.61
CA GLU A 227 -11.01 6.69 11.71
C GLU A 227 -11.39 6.98 10.26
N ARG A 228 -12.51 6.43 9.78
CA ARG A 228 -13.02 6.68 8.43
C ARG A 228 -13.32 8.16 8.20
N SER A 229 -13.94 8.82 9.18
CA SER A 229 -14.25 10.25 9.12
C SER A 229 -12.97 11.11 9.12
N ARG A 230 -11.98 10.73 9.96
CA ARG A 230 -10.65 11.35 9.98
C ARG A 230 -9.92 11.15 8.65
N LEU A 231 -9.95 9.94 8.10
CA LEU A 231 -9.28 9.56 6.86
C LEU A 231 -9.85 10.32 5.66
N GLU A 232 -11.17 10.42 5.56
CA GLU A 232 -11.84 11.23 4.53
C GLU A 232 -11.36 12.69 4.59
N THR A 233 -11.31 13.27 5.79
CA THR A 233 -10.82 14.63 6.02
C THR A 233 -9.35 14.79 5.64
N THR A 234 -8.50 13.84 6.04
CA THR A 234 -7.07 13.85 5.76
C THR A 234 -6.80 13.71 4.25
N LEU A 235 -7.48 12.80 3.55
CA LEU A 235 -7.33 12.64 2.09
C LEU A 235 -7.77 13.89 1.32
N LYS A 236 -8.87 14.53 1.72
CA LYS A 236 -9.33 15.82 1.15
C LYS A 236 -8.33 16.94 1.40
N ARG A 237 -7.79 17.06 2.62
CA ARG A 237 -6.75 18.04 2.97
C ARG A 237 -5.49 17.86 2.11
N LEU A 238 -5.16 16.61 1.77
CA LEU A 238 -4.02 16.25 0.93
C LEU A 238 -4.30 16.37 -0.58
N GLY A 239 -5.45 16.94 -0.96
CA GLY A 239 -5.79 17.25 -2.35
C GLY A 239 -6.36 16.08 -3.15
N LEU A 240 -6.77 14.99 -2.50
CA LEU A 240 -7.42 13.87 -3.18
C LEU A 240 -8.96 13.99 -3.13
N GLU A 241 -9.62 13.41 -4.12
CA GLU A 241 -11.09 13.38 -4.20
C GLU A 241 -11.65 12.22 -3.36
N ALA A 242 -11.66 12.38 -2.04
CA ALA A 242 -12.15 11.35 -1.13
C ALA A 242 -13.70 11.27 -1.12
N LEU A 243 -14.22 10.06 -1.29
CA LEU A 243 -15.65 9.78 -1.31
C LEU A 243 -16.18 9.45 0.10
N PRO A 244 -17.44 9.83 0.43
CA PRO A 244 -18.11 9.34 1.61
C PRO A 244 -18.19 7.81 1.59
N SER A 245 -18.01 7.17 2.74
CA SER A 245 -18.00 5.72 2.82
C SER A 245 -18.75 5.23 4.05
N GLN A 246 -19.45 4.11 3.90
CA GLN A 246 -19.99 3.32 5.00
C GLN A 246 -19.30 1.97 5.17
N GLY A 247 -18.20 1.71 4.44
CA GLY A 247 -17.34 0.54 4.64
C GLY A 247 -16.29 0.73 5.74
N ASN A 248 -15.28 -0.16 5.79
CA ASN A 248 -14.09 0.00 6.64
C ASN A 248 -12.90 0.61 5.88
N PHE A 249 -13.17 1.38 4.85
CA PHE A 249 -12.19 1.98 3.95
C PHE A 249 -12.75 3.29 3.38
N VAL A 250 -11.88 4.09 2.76
CA VAL A 250 -12.23 5.26 1.97
C VAL A 250 -11.63 5.10 0.58
N PHE A 251 -12.40 5.38 -0.47
CA PHE A 251 -11.88 5.54 -1.83
C PHE A 251 -11.55 7.00 -2.08
N ALA A 252 -10.43 7.26 -2.75
CA ALA A 252 -10.04 8.60 -3.17
C ALA A 252 -9.57 8.60 -4.63
N GLY A 253 -10.21 9.42 -5.46
CA GLY A 253 -9.84 9.62 -6.86
C GLY A 253 -8.54 10.41 -7.01
N THR A 254 -7.68 9.98 -7.94
CA THR A 254 -6.42 10.64 -8.31
C THR A 254 -5.76 9.98 -9.53
N ASP A 255 -5.18 10.79 -10.40
CA ASP A 255 -4.30 10.35 -11.50
C ASP A 255 -2.92 9.85 -11.02
N ARG A 256 -2.56 10.09 -9.75
CA ARG A 256 -1.29 9.66 -9.13
C ARG A 256 -1.41 8.35 -8.35
N ALA A 257 -2.48 7.58 -8.52
CA ALA A 257 -2.76 6.39 -7.71
C ALA A 257 -1.62 5.35 -7.73
N ALA A 258 -1.02 5.10 -8.90
CA ALA A 258 0.11 4.17 -9.05
C ALA A 258 1.35 4.65 -8.29
N TRP A 259 1.66 5.95 -8.35
CA TRP A 259 2.73 6.58 -7.59
C TRP A 259 2.47 6.46 -6.09
N ILE A 260 1.29 6.88 -5.61
CA ILE A 260 0.94 6.86 -4.19
C ILE A 260 1.04 5.44 -3.62
N ARG A 261 0.57 4.43 -4.36
CA ARG A 261 0.70 3.02 -3.97
C ARG A 261 2.17 2.61 -3.83
N SER A 262 3.01 2.93 -4.81
CA SER A 262 4.45 2.61 -4.79
C SER A 262 5.15 3.31 -3.63
N ALA A 263 4.91 4.61 -3.48
CA ALA A 263 5.50 5.47 -2.47
C ALA A 263 5.14 5.03 -1.05
N LEU A 264 3.86 4.85 -0.74
CA LEU A 264 3.43 4.31 0.55
C LEU A 264 4.02 2.92 0.80
N GLY A 265 4.04 2.07 -0.24
CA GLY A 265 4.61 0.72 -0.17
C GLY A 265 6.09 0.71 0.20
N SER A 266 6.88 1.67 -0.31
CA SER A 266 8.30 1.81 -0.02
C SER A 266 8.61 2.08 1.46
N ILE A 267 7.67 2.72 2.17
CA ILE A 267 7.74 2.98 3.62
C ILE A 267 6.85 2.04 4.45
N GLY A 268 6.44 0.91 3.84
CA GLY A 268 5.75 -0.19 4.51
C GLY A 268 4.26 0.05 4.78
N VAL A 269 3.61 0.96 4.07
CA VAL A 269 2.15 1.18 4.14
C VAL A 269 1.52 0.73 2.83
N GLN A 270 0.58 -0.22 2.90
CA GLN A 270 -0.03 -0.81 1.70
C GLN A 270 -1.44 -0.27 1.50
N VAL A 271 -1.70 0.26 0.31
CA VAL A 271 -3.04 0.67 -0.16
C VAL A 271 -3.40 -0.09 -1.43
N ARG A 272 -4.68 -0.06 -1.83
CA ARG A 272 -5.11 -0.75 -3.06
C ARG A 272 -5.35 0.24 -4.19
N VAL A 273 -4.82 -0.08 -5.36
CA VAL A 273 -5.26 0.47 -6.65
C VAL A 273 -6.00 -0.65 -7.35
N LEU A 274 -7.21 -0.38 -7.83
CA LEU A 274 -8.07 -1.38 -8.44
C LEU A 274 -7.79 -1.41 -9.93
N GLU A 275 -7.61 -2.60 -10.52
CA GLU A 275 -7.26 -2.71 -11.94
C GLU A 275 -8.30 -2.09 -12.86
N SER A 276 -9.59 -2.24 -12.52
CA SER A 276 -10.69 -1.65 -13.28
C SER A 276 -10.86 -0.14 -13.06
N TRP A 277 -10.25 0.42 -12.00
CA TRP A 277 -10.33 1.83 -11.64
C TRP A 277 -8.94 2.32 -11.21
N PRO A 278 -8.01 2.48 -12.16
CA PRO A 278 -6.62 2.82 -11.87
C PRO A 278 -6.46 4.26 -11.37
N ASP A 279 -7.45 5.13 -11.60
CA ASP A 279 -7.45 6.55 -11.23
C ASP A 279 -7.94 6.79 -9.79
N GLY A 280 -7.57 5.89 -8.86
CA GLY A 280 -7.88 6.06 -7.46
C GLY A 280 -7.25 5.02 -6.55
N ILE A 281 -7.20 5.35 -5.27
CA ILE A 281 -6.74 4.47 -4.20
C ILE A 281 -7.89 4.15 -3.25
N ARG A 282 -7.92 2.91 -2.77
CA ARG A 282 -8.78 2.48 -1.66
C ARG A 282 -7.92 2.24 -0.43
N VAL A 283 -8.17 3.04 0.61
CA VAL A 283 -7.40 3.05 1.86
C VAL A 283 -8.26 2.43 2.96
N THR A 284 -7.83 1.30 3.52
CA THR A 284 -8.53 0.62 4.62
C THR A 284 -8.20 1.29 5.95
N CYS A 285 -9.21 1.49 6.80
CA CYS A 285 -9.01 1.93 8.18
C CYS A 285 -8.44 0.77 9.01
N PRO A 286 -7.31 0.96 9.71
CA PRO A 286 -6.68 -0.10 10.51
C PRO A 286 -7.52 -0.54 11.71
N GLY A 287 -8.32 0.37 12.30
CA GLY A 287 -9.04 0.12 13.55
C GLY A 287 -8.12 0.05 14.77
N ASP A 288 -6.98 0.72 14.71
CA ASP A 288 -6.00 0.91 15.78
C ASP A 288 -5.37 2.30 15.66
N GLU A 289 -5.28 3.04 16.77
CA GLU A 289 -4.83 4.44 16.76
C GLU A 289 -3.37 4.59 16.34
N LYS A 290 -2.49 3.66 16.76
CA LYS A 290 -1.07 3.73 16.42
C LYS A 290 -0.88 3.51 14.91
N ASP A 291 -1.56 2.52 14.35
CA ASP A 291 -1.50 2.24 12.92
C ASP A 291 -2.18 3.34 12.10
N PHE A 292 -3.24 3.96 12.62
CA PHE A 292 -3.89 5.11 11.98
C PHE A 292 -2.97 6.33 11.92
N LEU A 293 -2.32 6.68 13.03
CA LEU A 293 -1.33 7.78 13.05
C LEU A 293 -0.16 7.51 12.11
N ARG A 294 0.30 6.26 12.01
CA ARG A 294 1.31 5.85 11.03
C ARG A 294 0.82 6.03 9.59
N LEU A 295 -0.43 5.67 9.29
CA LEU A 295 -1.05 5.90 7.99
C LEU A 295 -1.13 7.40 7.67
N GLU A 296 -1.58 8.23 8.61
CA GLU A 296 -1.64 9.68 8.42
C GLU A 296 -0.24 10.28 8.17
N ALA A 297 0.76 9.90 8.96
CA ALA A 297 2.14 10.35 8.77
C ALA A 297 2.67 9.95 7.39
N ALA A 298 2.47 8.69 6.98
CA ALA A 298 2.90 8.20 5.66
C ALA A 298 2.21 8.94 4.50
N LEU A 299 0.91 9.22 4.62
CA LEU A 299 0.17 10.00 3.62
C LEU A 299 0.73 11.43 3.50
N ASN A 300 1.02 12.09 4.62
CA ASN A 300 1.66 13.41 4.60
C ASN A 300 3.06 13.33 3.96
N THR A 301 3.89 12.37 4.36
CA THR A 301 5.22 12.15 3.78
C THR A 301 5.17 11.95 2.27
N VAL A 302 4.22 11.19 1.75
CA VAL A 302 4.11 10.91 0.32
C VAL A 302 3.51 12.07 -0.47
N LEU A 303 2.55 12.82 0.08
CA LEU A 303 1.77 13.79 -0.68
C LEU A 303 2.21 15.24 -0.48
N VAL A 304 2.71 15.59 0.70
CA VAL A 304 3.06 16.96 1.11
C VAL A 304 4.30 16.98 2.01
N PRO A 305 5.47 16.51 1.53
CA PRO A 305 6.68 16.53 2.35
C PRO A 305 7.06 17.96 2.76
N GLU A 306 7.55 18.12 3.99
CA GLU A 306 8.03 19.41 4.51
C GLU A 306 9.46 19.72 4.06
N ALA A 307 10.26 18.67 3.84
CA ALA A 307 11.67 18.79 3.47
C ALA A 307 12.09 17.86 2.33
N LEU A 308 13.18 18.22 1.67
CA LEU A 308 13.91 17.36 0.74
C LEU A 308 15.34 17.20 1.23
N LEU A 309 15.75 15.94 1.38
CA LEU A 309 17.09 15.56 1.79
C LEU A 309 17.84 15.02 0.58
N PHE A 310 19.10 15.37 0.47
CA PHE A 310 19.95 14.94 -0.63
C PHE A 310 21.18 14.26 -0.05
N ASP A 311 21.48 13.04 -0.51
CA ASP A 311 22.88 12.64 -0.53
C ASP A 311 23.66 13.58 -1.46
N MET A 312 24.99 13.65 -1.28
CA MET A 312 25.82 14.52 -2.08
C MET A 312 26.41 13.79 -3.30
N ASP A 313 26.91 12.58 -3.13
CA ASP A 313 27.61 11.83 -4.17
C ASP A 313 26.60 11.16 -5.10
N GLY A 314 26.79 11.27 -6.42
CA GLY A 314 25.85 10.70 -7.39
C GLY A 314 24.48 11.39 -7.46
N VAL A 315 24.18 12.31 -6.53
CA VAL A 315 22.94 13.08 -6.45
C VAL A 315 23.17 14.58 -6.72
N LEU A 316 24.00 15.26 -5.92
CA LEU A 316 24.35 16.67 -6.13
C LEU A 316 25.64 16.81 -6.93
N ALA A 317 26.64 15.96 -6.66
CA ALA A 317 27.95 15.97 -7.25
C ALA A 317 28.17 14.72 -8.11
N ASP A 318 28.55 14.91 -9.37
CA ASP A 318 29.07 13.84 -10.21
C ASP A 318 30.51 13.53 -9.79
N VAL A 319 30.68 12.40 -9.13
CA VAL A 319 31.97 11.91 -8.62
C VAL A 319 32.58 10.80 -9.47
N SER A 320 32.02 10.54 -10.65
CA SER A 320 32.52 9.47 -11.55
C SER A 320 33.96 9.71 -12.01
N GLU A 321 34.34 10.98 -12.20
CA GLU A 321 35.72 11.39 -12.56
C GLU A 321 36.57 11.79 -11.35
N SER A 322 36.01 11.79 -10.13
CA SER A 322 36.71 12.13 -8.88
C SER A 322 36.91 10.92 -7.95
N TYR A 323 35.91 10.52 -7.15
CA TYR A 323 36.01 9.44 -6.16
C TYR A 323 36.26 8.08 -6.81
N ARG A 324 35.58 7.74 -7.91
CA ARG A 324 35.85 6.46 -8.61
C ARG A 324 37.29 6.43 -9.12
N ALA A 325 37.75 7.53 -9.70
CA ALA A 325 39.14 7.68 -10.12
C ALA A 325 40.11 7.62 -8.94
N ALA A 326 39.76 8.21 -7.78
CA ALA A 326 40.55 8.16 -6.57
C ALA A 326 40.65 6.73 -5.99
N ILE A 327 39.56 5.94 -6.00
CA ILE A 327 39.59 4.52 -5.64
C ILE A 327 40.54 3.78 -6.56
N ARG A 328 40.37 3.91 -7.89
CA ARG A 328 41.23 3.24 -8.87
C ARG A 328 42.70 3.61 -8.68
N GLU A 329 43.02 4.90 -8.65
CA GLU A 329 44.39 5.37 -8.48
C GLU A 329 44.98 4.99 -7.12
N THR A 330 44.19 4.98 -6.05
CA THR A 330 44.63 4.52 -4.72
C THR A 330 45.00 3.04 -4.78
N VAL A 331 44.12 2.20 -5.31
CA VAL A 331 44.34 0.75 -5.44
C VAL A 331 45.56 0.47 -6.34
N THR A 332 45.70 1.20 -7.47
CA THR A 332 46.85 1.14 -8.37
C THR A 332 48.15 1.58 -7.69
N SER A 333 48.11 2.62 -6.86
CA SER A 333 49.30 3.09 -6.14
C SER A 333 49.86 2.08 -5.13
N PHE A 334 49.04 1.11 -4.71
CA PHE A 334 49.44 0.00 -3.85
C PHE A 334 49.75 -1.30 -4.62
N GLY A 335 49.68 -1.29 -5.95
CA GLY A 335 50.09 -2.41 -6.81
C GLY A 335 48.96 -3.37 -7.23
N ALA A 336 47.70 -2.94 -7.16
CA ALA A 336 46.54 -3.70 -7.63
C ALA A 336 45.73 -2.93 -8.69
N GLU A 337 44.94 -3.63 -9.50
CA GLU A 337 44.00 -3.01 -10.44
C GLU A 337 42.57 -3.27 -10.00
N VAL A 338 41.68 -2.31 -10.24
CA VAL A 338 40.23 -2.46 -10.01
C VAL A 338 39.46 -1.78 -11.14
N THR A 339 38.42 -2.45 -11.61
CA THR A 339 37.51 -1.98 -12.66
C THR A 339 36.31 -1.23 -12.07
N ASP A 340 35.65 -0.41 -12.88
CA ASP A 340 34.44 0.30 -12.44
C ASP A 340 33.30 -0.66 -12.09
N ASP A 341 33.18 -1.78 -12.83
CA ASP A 341 32.22 -2.85 -12.53
C ASP A 341 32.47 -3.50 -11.16
N GLU A 342 33.74 -3.66 -10.75
CA GLU A 342 34.09 -4.18 -9.41
C GLU A 342 33.76 -3.19 -8.29
N ILE A 343 33.84 -1.88 -8.57
CA ILE A 343 33.45 -0.82 -7.63
C ILE A 343 31.92 -0.78 -7.51
N ASP A 344 31.21 -0.76 -8.64
CA ASP A 344 29.74 -0.75 -8.68
C ASP A 344 29.14 -2.00 -8.02
N ALA A 345 29.73 -3.17 -8.23
CA ALA A 345 29.28 -4.40 -7.59
C ALA A 345 29.39 -4.36 -6.05
N ARG A 346 30.40 -3.68 -5.52
CA ARG A 346 30.55 -3.51 -4.06
C ARG A 346 29.62 -2.45 -3.51
N LYS A 347 29.42 -1.32 -4.21
CA LYS A 347 28.43 -0.30 -3.82
C LYS A 347 27.02 -0.88 -3.82
N ALA A 348 26.67 -1.70 -4.81
CA ALA A 348 25.39 -2.41 -4.87
C ALA A 348 25.19 -3.44 -3.74
N ALA A 349 26.27 -3.98 -3.17
CA ALA A 349 26.21 -4.96 -2.09
C ALA A 349 25.97 -4.33 -0.69
N GLY A 350 25.98 -2.99 -0.59
CA GLY A 350 25.84 -2.24 0.67
C GLY A 350 27.13 -2.16 1.50
N ASN A 351 27.08 -1.41 2.60
CA ASN A 351 28.23 -1.06 3.46
C ASN A 351 29.37 -0.33 2.71
N ALA A 352 29.03 0.47 1.71
CA ALA A 352 29.98 1.18 0.86
C ALA A 352 30.04 2.69 1.14
N ASN A 353 29.59 3.12 2.31
CA ASN A 353 29.44 4.54 2.69
C ASN A 353 30.76 5.27 2.95
N ASP A 354 31.88 4.57 2.81
CA ASP A 354 33.23 5.12 2.94
C ASP A 354 34.13 4.53 1.85
N ASP A 355 34.47 5.36 0.86
CA ASP A 355 35.31 4.97 -0.27
C ASP A 355 36.74 4.57 0.18
N TRP A 356 37.19 4.99 1.36
CA TRP A 356 38.44 4.51 1.97
C TRP A 356 38.32 3.06 2.44
N ALA A 357 37.23 2.71 3.13
CA ALA A 357 36.97 1.36 3.59
C ALA A 357 36.77 0.41 2.41
N LEU A 358 36.06 0.87 1.37
CA LEU A 358 35.90 0.17 0.10
C LEU A 358 37.26 -0.10 -0.58
N SER A 359 38.11 0.93 -0.71
CA SER A 359 39.45 0.81 -1.27
C SER A 359 40.31 -0.18 -0.49
N ARG A 360 40.25 -0.15 0.85
CA ARG A 360 40.96 -1.10 1.72
C ARG A 360 40.45 -2.52 1.54
N ALA A 361 39.13 -2.71 1.44
CA ALA A 361 38.53 -4.02 1.21
C ALA A 361 38.96 -4.61 -0.14
N ILE A 362 38.94 -3.80 -1.22
CA ILE A 362 39.44 -4.17 -2.54
C ILE A 362 40.90 -4.64 -2.47
N LEU A 363 41.76 -3.88 -1.77
CA LEU A 363 43.17 -4.24 -1.58
C LEU A 363 43.32 -5.56 -0.82
N SER A 364 42.56 -5.73 0.27
CA SER A 364 42.57 -6.95 1.07
C SER A 364 42.19 -8.18 0.26
N ASP A 365 41.16 -8.09 -0.58
CA ASP A 365 40.70 -9.17 -1.45
C ASP A 365 41.75 -9.54 -2.51
N LYS A 366 42.56 -8.56 -2.94
CA LYS A 366 43.69 -8.75 -3.85
C LYS A 366 44.97 -9.16 -3.13
N GLY A 367 44.89 -9.53 -1.85
CA GLY A 367 46.02 -10.02 -1.05
C GLY A 367 46.95 -8.92 -0.51
N ILE A 368 46.59 -7.65 -0.67
CA ILE A 368 47.38 -6.50 -0.23
C ILE A 368 46.84 -6.00 1.10
N ARG A 369 47.60 -6.24 2.18
CA ARG A 369 47.23 -5.77 3.53
C ARG A 369 47.74 -4.34 3.77
N LYS A 370 46.83 -3.39 3.85
CA LYS A 370 47.09 -2.00 4.25
C LYS A 370 46.19 -1.59 5.40
N SER A 371 46.75 -0.80 6.32
CA SER A 371 45.96 -0.19 7.39
C SER A 371 45.02 0.87 6.82
N LEU A 372 43.88 1.13 7.48
CA LEU A 372 42.97 2.18 7.02
C LEU A 372 43.66 3.55 6.95
N PRO A 373 44.47 3.97 7.94
CA PRO A 373 45.20 5.25 7.85
C PRO A 373 46.10 5.37 6.62
N GLU A 374 46.81 4.30 6.22
CA GLU A 374 47.62 4.32 5.00
C GLU A 374 46.76 4.51 3.73
N VAL A 375 45.60 3.85 3.67
CA VAL A 375 44.68 4.00 2.54
C VAL A 375 44.09 5.41 2.51
N VAL A 376 43.69 5.94 3.66
CA VAL A 376 43.14 7.30 3.81
C VAL A 376 44.17 8.34 3.38
N GLU A 377 45.40 8.30 3.91
CA GLU A 377 46.45 9.26 3.56
C GLU A 377 46.73 9.28 2.05
N ARG A 378 46.80 8.10 1.44
CA ARG A 378 47.03 8.00 0.00
C ARG A 378 45.85 8.49 -0.81
N PHE A 379 44.63 8.12 -0.42
CA PHE A 379 43.41 8.55 -1.09
C PHE A 379 43.27 10.07 -1.04
N GLU A 380 43.43 10.67 0.15
CA GLU A 380 43.36 12.12 0.35
C GLU A 380 44.40 12.86 -0.50
N MET A 381 45.63 12.37 -0.58
CA MET A 381 46.66 12.99 -1.43
C MET A 381 46.26 13.01 -2.91
N ILE A 382 45.62 11.96 -3.40
CA ILE A 382 45.16 11.86 -4.81
C ILE A 382 43.92 12.73 -5.03
N TYR A 383 42.97 12.69 -4.10
CA TYR A 383 41.69 13.38 -4.19
C TYR A 383 41.86 14.90 -4.04
N GLN A 384 42.53 15.35 -2.99
CA GLN A 384 42.78 16.76 -2.69
C GLN A 384 43.84 17.37 -3.62
N GLY A 385 44.78 16.54 -4.10
CA GLY A 385 45.93 16.98 -4.88
C GLY A 385 47.12 17.37 -4.01
N SER A 386 48.19 17.80 -4.68
CA SER A 386 49.42 18.29 -4.05
C SER A 386 49.89 19.57 -4.74
N ASP A 387 50.93 20.19 -4.21
CA ASP A 387 51.54 21.39 -4.82
C ASP A 387 51.97 21.20 -6.29
N THR A 388 52.12 19.95 -6.74
CA THR A 388 52.59 19.60 -8.09
C THR A 388 51.54 18.89 -8.95
N ARG A 389 50.39 18.51 -8.38
CA ARG A 389 49.33 17.77 -9.08
C ARG A 389 47.96 18.25 -8.62
N ARG A 390 47.14 18.72 -9.57
CA ARG A 390 45.73 19.04 -9.31
C ARG A 390 45.00 17.80 -8.76
N GLY A 391 44.21 18.02 -7.72
CA GLY A 391 43.39 16.98 -7.11
C GLY A 391 42.26 16.53 -8.03
N LEU A 392 41.86 15.26 -7.90
CA LEU A 392 40.71 14.75 -8.64
C LEU A 392 39.39 15.43 -8.26
N ARG A 393 39.31 16.06 -7.09
CA ARG A 393 38.15 16.88 -6.66
C ARG A 393 37.78 17.98 -7.66
N GLU A 394 38.75 18.56 -8.38
CA GLU A 394 38.50 19.62 -9.38
C GLU A 394 37.71 19.12 -10.61
N ARG A 395 37.51 17.81 -10.75
CA ARG A 395 36.78 17.20 -11.86
C ARG A 395 35.29 16.98 -11.55
N GLU A 396 34.86 17.22 -10.31
CA GLU A 396 33.47 17.06 -9.92
C GLU A 396 32.58 18.08 -10.64
N ARG A 397 31.42 17.61 -11.09
CA ARG A 397 30.44 18.44 -11.79
C ARG A 397 29.14 18.48 -11.02
N LEU A 398 28.45 19.60 -11.10
CA LEU A 398 27.14 19.76 -10.49
C LEU A 398 26.08 18.99 -11.29
N LEU A 399 25.35 18.09 -10.62
CA LEU A 399 24.21 17.35 -11.18
C LEU A 399 22.89 18.11 -11.00
N ALA A 400 22.69 18.74 -9.84
CA ALA A 400 21.50 19.53 -9.54
C ALA A 400 21.73 21.01 -9.84
N THR A 401 21.18 21.51 -10.94
CA THR A 401 21.36 22.92 -11.36
C THR A 401 20.88 23.92 -10.30
N PRO A 402 21.48 25.11 -10.18
CA PRO A 402 21.03 26.14 -9.24
C PRO A 402 19.55 26.51 -9.39
N ASP A 403 19.03 26.60 -10.62
CA ASP A 403 17.61 26.90 -10.89
C ASP A 403 16.65 25.82 -10.35
N LEU A 404 17.08 24.55 -10.38
CA LEU A 404 16.34 23.45 -9.77
C LEU A 404 16.27 23.64 -8.26
N LEU A 405 17.42 23.84 -7.61
CA LEU A 405 17.53 23.98 -6.16
C LEU A 405 16.80 25.23 -5.66
N GLU A 406 16.86 26.34 -6.40
CA GLU A 406 16.10 27.55 -6.08
C GLU A 406 14.59 27.29 -6.11
N GLY A 407 14.09 26.62 -7.16
CA GLY A 407 12.68 26.27 -7.25
C GLY A 407 12.21 25.30 -6.16
N LEU A 408 13.08 24.38 -5.72
CA LEU A 408 12.77 23.47 -4.61
C LEU A 408 12.80 24.20 -3.26
N ALA A 409 13.80 25.06 -3.02
CA ALA A 409 13.96 25.83 -1.79
C ALA A 409 12.82 26.85 -1.55
N GLN A 410 12.10 27.25 -2.59
CA GLN A 410 10.89 28.07 -2.46
C GLN A 410 9.71 27.33 -1.81
N ARG A 411 9.70 25.98 -1.86
CA ARG A 411 8.59 25.15 -1.39
C ARG A 411 8.96 24.26 -0.20
N PHE A 412 10.22 23.85 -0.10
CA PHE A 412 10.68 22.82 0.84
C PHE A 412 11.93 23.29 1.58
N ALA A 413 12.07 22.84 2.83
CA ALA A 413 13.34 22.94 3.52
C ALA A 413 14.33 21.94 2.91
N LEU A 414 15.50 22.40 2.45
CA LEU A 414 16.51 21.52 1.84
C LEU A 414 17.62 21.19 2.84
N GLY A 415 17.99 19.92 2.93
CA GLY A 415 19.09 19.44 3.75
C GLY A 415 19.98 18.46 3.00
N ILE A 416 21.24 18.36 3.44
CA ILE A 416 22.20 17.38 2.90
C ILE A 416 22.49 16.34 3.97
N VAL A 417 22.55 15.06 3.57
CA VAL A 417 22.93 13.93 4.42
C VAL A 417 23.99 13.12 3.69
N THR A 418 25.26 13.34 4.02
CA THR A 418 26.40 12.82 3.23
C THR A 418 27.41 12.06 4.09
N GLY A 419 28.07 11.07 3.47
CA GLY A 419 29.24 10.39 4.03
C GLY A 419 30.55 11.18 3.90
N ARG A 420 30.53 12.35 3.24
CA ARG A 420 31.71 13.22 3.11
C ARG A 420 32.05 13.91 4.44
N PRO A 421 33.35 14.19 4.69
CA PRO A 421 33.75 15.14 5.74
C PRO A 421 33.10 16.51 5.52
N TYR A 422 32.68 17.18 6.59
CA TYR A 422 31.99 18.47 6.49
C TYR A 422 32.77 19.51 5.67
N ALA A 423 34.09 19.56 5.86
CA ALA A 423 34.95 20.53 5.17
C ALA A 423 34.95 20.35 3.64
N ASP A 424 34.88 19.11 3.16
CA ASP A 424 34.86 18.82 1.72
C ASP A 424 33.47 19.06 1.12
N ALA A 425 32.41 18.69 1.85
CA ALA A 425 31.04 19.00 1.47
C ALA A 425 30.85 20.51 1.32
N GLN A 426 31.22 21.29 2.35
CA GLN A 426 31.07 22.74 2.35
C GLN A 426 31.84 23.41 1.20
N ARG A 427 33.08 22.98 0.94
CA ARG A 427 33.90 23.53 -0.14
C ARG A 427 33.23 23.37 -1.50
N PHE A 428 32.76 22.16 -1.83
CA PHE A 428 32.07 21.91 -3.09
C PHE A 428 30.81 22.79 -3.21
N LEU A 429 30.01 22.88 -2.15
CA LEU A 429 28.78 23.69 -2.15
C LEU A 429 29.07 25.19 -2.37
N GLU A 430 30.18 25.70 -1.84
CA GLU A 430 30.63 27.08 -2.03
C GLU A 430 31.17 27.33 -3.44
N GLU A 431 32.04 26.45 -3.94
CA GLU A 431 32.64 26.53 -5.29
C GLU A 431 31.58 26.43 -6.39
N GLN A 432 30.58 25.56 -6.22
CA GLN A 432 29.45 25.44 -7.14
C GLN A 432 28.38 26.54 -6.92
N GLY A 433 28.52 27.35 -5.87
CA GLY A 433 27.57 28.40 -5.54
C GLY A 433 26.16 27.86 -5.30
N ILE A 434 26.01 26.82 -4.47
CA ILE A 434 24.71 26.23 -4.10
C ILE A 434 24.51 26.12 -2.58
N ALA A 435 25.54 26.39 -1.76
CA ALA A 435 25.47 26.30 -0.29
C ALA A 435 24.25 27.03 0.32
N ARG A 436 23.91 28.21 -0.23
CA ARG A 436 22.80 29.06 0.24
C ARG A 436 21.41 28.41 0.20
N PHE A 437 21.24 27.32 -0.56
CA PHE A 437 19.94 26.66 -0.69
C PHE A 437 19.66 25.66 0.43
N PHE A 438 20.69 25.25 1.18
CA PHE A 438 20.58 24.19 2.19
C PHE A 438 20.62 24.79 3.60
N SER A 439 19.61 24.49 4.40
CA SER A 439 19.53 24.96 5.79
C SER A 439 20.37 24.11 6.74
N THR A 440 20.74 22.89 6.34
CA THR A 440 21.58 21.98 7.12
C THR A 440 22.44 21.10 6.23
N VAL A 441 23.63 20.78 6.71
CA VAL A 441 24.49 19.72 6.20
C VAL A 441 24.77 18.78 7.37
N VAL A 442 24.34 17.52 7.26
CA VAL A 442 24.72 16.44 8.15
C VAL A 442 25.83 15.65 7.45
N ALA A 443 27.04 15.82 7.96
CA ALA A 443 28.26 15.23 7.41
C ALA A 443 28.69 13.99 8.21
N ARG A 444 29.77 13.35 7.77
CA ARG A 444 30.33 12.14 8.39
C ARG A 444 30.56 12.25 9.89
N GLU A 445 30.96 13.42 10.36
CA GLU A 445 31.31 13.66 11.77
C GLU A 445 30.09 13.81 12.68
N ASP A 446 28.91 14.06 12.11
CA ASP A 446 27.69 14.40 12.86
C ASP A 446 26.93 13.18 13.40
N ALA A 447 27.01 12.03 12.73
CA ALA A 447 26.21 10.85 13.03
C ALA A 447 26.86 9.56 12.50
N PRO A 448 26.43 8.36 12.95
CA PRO A 448 26.82 7.10 12.35
C PRO A 448 26.57 7.07 10.84
N SER A 449 27.39 6.32 10.10
CA SER A 449 27.20 6.18 8.66
C SER A 449 25.90 5.45 8.33
N LYS A 450 25.25 5.85 7.24
CA LYS A 450 24.18 5.10 6.57
C LYS A 450 24.63 3.63 6.42
N PRO A 451 23.75 2.61 6.49
CA PRO A 451 22.28 2.66 6.50
C PRO A 451 21.64 2.97 7.87
N ASP A 452 22.42 3.37 8.88
CA ASP A 452 21.86 3.87 10.15
C ASP A 452 20.92 5.08 9.88
N PRO A 453 19.71 5.14 10.48
CA PRO A 453 18.77 6.24 10.26
C PRO A 453 19.15 7.53 10.98
N ALA A 454 20.00 7.49 12.01
CA ALA A 454 20.38 8.65 12.82
C ALA A 454 20.83 9.90 12.03
N PRO A 455 21.65 9.81 10.95
CA PRO A 455 21.98 10.98 10.13
C PRO A 455 20.75 11.63 9.47
N VAL A 456 19.76 10.85 9.05
CA VAL A 456 18.51 11.35 8.44
C VAL A 456 17.63 11.99 9.52
N GLU A 457 17.48 11.34 10.67
CA GLU A 457 16.74 11.88 11.83
C GLU A 457 17.34 13.20 12.33
N LEU A 458 18.67 13.30 12.36
CA LEU A 458 19.37 14.53 12.73
C LEU A 458 19.10 15.65 11.73
N ALA A 459 19.06 15.35 10.42
CA ALA A 459 18.73 16.33 9.40
C ALA A 459 17.29 16.83 9.56
N LEU A 460 16.31 15.94 9.76
CA LEU A 460 14.93 16.29 10.05
C LEU A 460 14.81 17.20 11.29
N ALA A 461 15.49 16.83 12.38
CA ALA A 461 15.50 17.62 13.60
C ALA A 461 16.09 19.03 13.41
N ARG A 462 17.19 19.16 12.65
CA ARG A 462 17.79 20.46 12.31
C ARG A 462 16.90 21.31 11.41
N LEU A 463 16.11 20.68 10.53
CA LEU A 463 15.14 21.36 9.66
C LEU A 463 13.81 21.68 10.35
N GLY A 464 13.53 21.08 11.51
CA GLY A 464 12.21 21.14 12.14
C GLY A 464 11.12 20.45 11.31
N ALA A 465 11.50 19.46 10.51
CA ALA A 465 10.61 18.73 9.61
C ALA A 465 10.22 17.37 10.21
N SER A 466 8.96 16.99 10.02
CA SER A 466 8.37 15.70 10.40
C SER A 466 8.18 14.75 9.22
N SER A 467 8.28 15.28 8.00
CA SER A 467 8.15 14.51 6.77
C SER A 467 9.13 15.01 5.70
N ALA A 468 9.75 14.07 4.99
CA ALA A 468 10.68 14.41 3.92
C ALA A 468 10.74 13.33 2.85
N TRP A 469 11.32 13.68 1.70
CA TRP A 469 11.85 12.72 0.74
C TRP A 469 13.37 12.79 0.79
N MET A 470 14.05 11.66 0.58
CA MET A 470 15.51 11.60 0.48
C MET A 470 15.93 11.00 -0.85
N LEU A 471 16.76 11.74 -1.58
CA LEU A 471 17.41 11.26 -2.80
C LEU A 471 18.76 10.64 -2.44
N GLY A 472 19.01 9.42 -2.90
CA GLY A 472 20.28 8.72 -2.69
C GLY A 472 20.64 7.80 -3.86
N ASP A 473 21.92 7.61 -4.11
CA ASP A 473 22.45 6.79 -5.20
C ASP A 473 22.93 5.41 -4.75
N THR A 474 22.83 5.09 -3.45
CA THR A 474 23.17 3.78 -2.88
C THR A 474 22.01 3.10 -2.17
N PRO A 475 22.01 1.76 -2.05
CA PRO A 475 21.05 1.05 -1.20
C PRO A 475 21.05 1.53 0.26
N ASP A 476 22.20 1.93 0.78
CA ASP A 476 22.34 2.36 2.18
C ASP A 476 21.60 3.68 2.44
N ASP A 477 21.55 4.58 1.45
CA ASP A 477 20.73 5.81 1.52
C ASP A 477 19.24 5.49 1.65
N LEU A 478 18.77 4.58 0.80
CA LEU A 478 17.35 4.21 0.73
C LEU A 478 16.92 3.49 2.01
N LEU A 479 17.79 2.65 2.57
CA LEU A 479 17.57 2.01 3.86
C LEU A 479 17.53 3.04 5.00
N ALA A 480 18.51 3.94 5.08
CA ALA A 480 18.55 4.99 6.12
C ALA A 480 17.29 5.87 6.06
N ALA A 481 16.87 6.29 4.87
CA ALA A 481 15.66 7.06 4.67
C ALA A 481 14.41 6.31 5.16
N ARG A 482 14.27 5.04 4.75
CA ARG A 482 13.10 4.23 5.11
C ARG A 482 12.99 3.99 6.61
N GLU A 483 14.09 3.62 7.27
CA GLU A 483 14.10 3.37 8.71
C GLU A 483 13.83 4.67 9.51
N ALA A 484 14.18 5.83 8.95
CA ALA A 484 13.83 7.15 9.49
C ALA A 484 12.40 7.62 9.15
N GLY A 485 11.59 6.84 8.42
CA GLY A 485 10.22 7.21 8.01
C GLY A 485 10.15 8.25 6.89
N VAL A 486 11.25 8.47 6.17
CA VAL A 486 11.40 9.39 5.04
C VAL A 486 11.20 8.63 3.72
N LEU A 487 10.63 9.27 2.70
CA LEU A 487 10.39 8.62 1.41
C LEU A 487 11.71 8.41 0.64
N PRO A 488 12.13 7.17 0.35
CA PRO A 488 13.36 6.92 -0.39
C PRO A 488 13.16 7.10 -1.90
N ILE A 489 13.95 7.97 -2.53
CA ILE A 489 14.02 8.18 -3.98
C ILE A 489 15.41 7.74 -4.46
N ALA A 490 15.45 6.74 -5.34
CA ALA A 490 16.70 6.24 -5.87
C ALA A 490 17.19 7.09 -7.04
N MET A 491 18.47 7.43 -7.02
CA MET A 491 19.15 8.17 -8.07
C MET A 491 20.09 7.22 -8.82
N ALA A 492 19.75 6.88 -10.06
CA ALA A 492 20.57 6.05 -10.93
C ALA A 492 21.09 6.89 -12.11
N PRO A 493 22.27 7.53 -12.01
CA PRO A 493 22.73 8.47 -13.02
C PRO A 493 23.02 7.79 -14.38
N PRO A 494 23.01 8.52 -15.51
CA PRO A 494 23.28 7.95 -16.82
C PRO A 494 24.67 7.31 -16.85
N GLY A 495 24.73 6.00 -17.09
CA GLY A 495 25.98 5.21 -17.02
C GLY A 495 26.14 4.36 -15.76
N ALA A 496 25.18 4.39 -14.83
CA ALA A 496 25.11 3.43 -13.73
C ALA A 496 25.11 1.98 -14.26
N GLY A 497 26.01 1.14 -13.74
CA GLY A 497 26.07 -0.27 -14.13
C GLY A 497 24.81 -1.04 -13.72
N PRO A 498 24.44 -2.13 -14.44
CA PRO A 498 23.22 -2.90 -14.17
C PRO A 498 23.09 -3.37 -12.70
N ARG A 499 24.21 -3.72 -12.06
CA ARG A 499 24.25 -4.16 -10.66
C ARG A 499 23.85 -3.07 -9.67
N LEU A 500 24.23 -1.82 -9.94
CA LEU A 500 23.84 -0.70 -9.08
C LEU A 500 22.32 -0.47 -9.17
N THR A 501 21.77 -0.49 -10.38
CA THR A 501 20.32 -0.38 -10.59
C THR A 501 19.56 -1.53 -9.92
N GLU A 502 20.05 -2.77 -10.03
CA GLU A 502 19.48 -3.93 -9.31
C GLU A 502 19.51 -3.75 -7.79
N GLY A 503 20.64 -3.29 -7.25
CA GLY A 503 20.78 -3.00 -5.81
C GLY A 503 19.83 -1.91 -5.32
N LEU A 504 19.70 -0.83 -6.08
CA LEU A 504 18.74 0.25 -5.80
C LEU A 504 17.30 -0.27 -5.81
N LEU A 505 16.90 -1.03 -6.83
CA LEU A 505 15.57 -1.62 -6.90
C LEU A 505 15.30 -2.61 -5.74
N ALA A 506 16.31 -3.39 -5.34
CA ALA A 506 16.21 -4.32 -4.22
C ALA A 506 15.97 -3.60 -2.87
N ALA A 507 16.42 -2.35 -2.74
CA ALA A 507 16.15 -1.52 -1.57
C ALA A 507 14.70 -0.96 -1.54
N ASN A 508 13.89 -1.25 -2.57
CA ASN A 508 12.47 -0.89 -2.70
C ASN A 508 12.20 0.62 -2.60
N PRO A 509 12.82 1.47 -3.44
CA PRO A 509 12.58 2.91 -3.47
C PRO A 509 11.17 3.22 -3.98
N ALA A 510 10.66 4.41 -3.64
CA ALA A 510 9.38 4.88 -4.17
C ALA A 510 9.41 5.08 -5.70
N ALA A 511 10.54 5.61 -6.20
CA ALA A 511 10.85 5.78 -7.61
C ALA A 511 12.36 5.69 -7.85
N VAL A 512 12.73 5.39 -9.10
CA VAL A 512 14.10 5.51 -9.60
C VAL A 512 14.11 6.63 -10.63
N ILE A 513 14.96 7.63 -10.42
CA ILE A 513 15.15 8.78 -11.32
C ILE A 513 16.58 8.76 -11.89
N ASN A 514 16.75 9.32 -13.09
CA ASN A 514 18.06 9.41 -13.75
C ASN A 514 18.72 10.78 -13.63
N SER A 515 17.99 11.78 -13.13
CA SER A 515 18.53 13.08 -12.79
C SER A 515 17.76 13.72 -11.64
N PRO A 516 18.39 14.59 -10.83
CA PRO A 516 17.68 15.32 -9.77
C PRO A 516 16.49 16.13 -10.28
N SER A 517 16.48 16.52 -11.56
CA SER A 517 15.39 17.32 -12.15
C SER A 517 14.06 16.55 -12.28
N GLU A 518 14.11 15.22 -12.40
CA GLU A 518 12.93 14.36 -12.56
C GLU A 518 12.04 14.34 -11.32
N ILE A 519 12.57 14.68 -10.13
CA ILE A 519 11.78 14.76 -8.90
C ILE A 519 10.59 15.71 -8.99
N LYS A 520 10.68 16.74 -9.85
CA LYS A 520 9.60 17.69 -10.10
C LYS A 520 8.34 16.99 -10.62
N GLY A 521 8.46 15.93 -11.41
CA GLY A 521 7.31 15.18 -11.92
C GLY A 521 6.53 14.43 -10.84
N TYR A 522 7.18 14.15 -9.71
CA TYR A 522 6.56 13.47 -8.57
C TYR A 522 6.00 14.46 -7.52
N LEU A 523 6.58 15.66 -7.41
CA LEU A 523 6.19 16.72 -6.48
C LEU A 523 5.07 17.66 -7.00
N GLN A 524 4.60 17.43 -8.23
CA GLN A 524 3.54 18.21 -8.89
C GLN A 524 2.15 17.83 -8.40
#